data_AF-A0A5P9H0H6-F1
#
_entry.id   AF-A0A5P9H0H6-F1
#
_cell.length_a   1.000
_cell.length_b   1.000
_cell.length_c   1.000
_cell.angle_alpha   90.00
_cell.angle_beta   90.00
_cell.angle_gamma   90.00
#
_symmetry.space_group_name_H-M   'P 1'
#
loop_
_entity.id
_entity.type
_entity.pdbx_description
1 polymer ?
#
loop_
_entity_poly.entity_id
_entity_poly.type
_entity_poly.pdbx_seq_one_letter_code
_entity_poly.pdbx_strand_id
1 'polypeptide(L)' 'MRRVLRIFLVWLVVWPLVMAGLVILRTIGPDWPMAWRTLVLTGVLVPLISLGITPVVAWLTSRLHWQ' A
#
# COMPACT_ATOMS: atom_id res chain seq x y z
N MET A 1 3.26 10.20 20.65
CA MET A 1 4.15 10.39 19.47
C MET A 1 4.37 9.12 18.63
N ARG A 2 4.71 7.94 19.18
CA ARG A 2 4.98 6.72 18.38
C ARG A 2 3.86 6.28 17.41
N ARG A 3 2.58 6.42 17.78
CA ARG A 3 1.45 6.07 16.88
C ARG A 3 1.38 6.95 15.64
N VAL A 4 1.58 8.26 15.80
CA VAL A 4 1.52 9.24 14.70
C VAL A 4 2.66 9.01 13.72
N LEU A 5 3.88 8.76 14.23
CA LEU A 5 5.04 8.46 13.40
C LEU A 5 4.84 7.16 12.58
N ARG A 6 4.25 6.12 13.19
CA ARG A 6 3.93 4.87 12.50
C ARG A 6 2.90 5.07 11.39
N ILE A 7 1.83 5.84 11.67
CA ILE A 7 0.82 6.18 10.66
C ILE A 7 1.46 6.97 9.52
N PHE A 8 2.33 7.93 9.84
CA PHE A 8 3.04 8.73 8.85
C PHE A 8 3.96 7.88 7.97
N LEU A 9 4.72 6.94 8.53
CA LEU A 9 5.57 6.01 7.78
C LEU A 9 4.75 5.07 6.88
N VAL A 10 3.65 4.52 7.38
CA VAL A 10 2.75 3.68 6.56
C VAL A 10 2.16 4.51 5.42
N TRP A 11 1.70 5.73 5.71
CA TRP A 11 1.16 6.63 4.70
C TRP A 11 2.21 6.98 3.63
N LEU A 12 3.45 7.26 4.05
CA LEU A 12 4.58 7.55 3.16
C LEU A 12 4.91 6.39 2.20
N VAL A 13 4.63 5.15 2.60
CA VAL A 13 4.84 3.96 1.75
C VAL A 13 3.63 3.65 0.88
N VAL A 14 2.43 3.74 1.45
CA VAL A 14 1.19 3.41 0.74
C VAL A 14 0.89 4.43 -0.36
N TRP A 15 1.09 5.72 -0.11
CA TRP A 15 0.80 6.78 -1.07
C TRP A 15 1.57 6.65 -2.40
N PRO A 16 2.90 6.50 -2.43
CA PRO A 16 3.63 6.31 -3.68
C PRO A 16 3.31 4.97 -4.34
N LEU A 17 2.97 3.93 -3.57
CA LEU A 17 2.57 2.63 -4.11
C LEU A 17 1.24 2.75 -4.90
N VAL A 18 0.27 3.48 -4.35
CA VAL A 18 -1.00 3.82 -5.02
C VAL A 18 -0.74 4.61 -6.29
N MET A 19 0.09 5.67 -6.20
CA MET A 19 0.42 6.52 -7.34
C MET A 19 1.12 5.74 -8.45
N ALA A 20 2.10 4.89 -8.11
CA ALA A 20 2.79 4.03 -9.07
C ALA A 20 1.81 3.06 -9.74
N GLY A 21 0.93 2.42 -8.96
CA GLY A 21 -0.11 1.55 -9.50
C GLY A 21 -1.02 2.27 -10.50
N LEU A 22 -1.46 3.49 -10.17
CA LEU A 22 -2.31 4.29 -11.06
C LEU A 22 -1.60 4.69 -12.35
N VAL A 23 -0.32 5.05 -12.27
CA VAL A 23 0.50 5.35 -13.45
C VAL A 23 0.63 4.12 -14.35
N ILE A 24 0.91 2.95 -13.79
CA ILE A 24 1.00 1.68 -14.53
C ILE A 24 -0.35 1.31 -15.16
N LEU A 25 -1.47 1.44 -14.43
CA LEU A 25 -2.79 1.21 -15.02
C LEU A 25 -3.13 2.20 -16.13
N ARG A 26 -2.60 3.43 -16.06
CA ARG A 26 -2.79 4.43 -17.10
C ARG A 26 -1.99 4.10 -18.37
N THR A 27 -0.82 3.49 -18.25
CA THR A 27 -0.03 3.07 -19.42
C THR A 27 -0.60 1.83 -20.10
N ILE A 28 -1.20 0.90 -19.34
CA ILE A 28 -1.74 -0.36 -19.90
C ILE A 28 -3.15 -0.18 -20.51
N GLY A 29 -3.98 0.68 -19.92
CA GLY A 29 -5.36 0.90 -20.38
C GLY A 29 -5.73 2.38 -20.33
N PRO A 30 -5.24 3.23 -21.25
CA PRO A 30 -5.43 4.68 -21.24
C PRO A 30 -6.91 5.11 -21.22
N ASP A 31 -7.79 4.35 -21.88
CA ASP A 31 -9.23 4.63 -22.02
C ASP A 31 -10.12 3.90 -21.02
N TRP A 32 -9.54 3.20 -20.03
CA TRP A 32 -10.36 2.51 -19.04
C TRP A 32 -11.16 3.50 -18.20
N PRO A 33 -12.47 3.26 -18.01
CA PRO A 33 -13.29 4.04 -17.10
C PRO A 33 -12.63 4.10 -15.72
N MET A 34 -12.66 5.28 -15.09
CA MET A 34 -12.02 5.51 -13.79
C MET A 34 -12.40 4.43 -12.77
N ALA A 35 -13.69 4.04 -12.74
CA ALA A 35 -14.22 2.99 -11.89
C ALA A 35 -13.50 1.65 -12.05
N TRP A 36 -13.24 1.22 -13.30
CA TRP A 36 -12.56 -0.05 -13.57
C TRP A 36 -11.10 -0.02 -13.14
N ARG A 37 -10.40 1.10 -13.38
CA ARG A 37 -9.04 1.28 -12.89
C ARG A 37 -8.97 1.21 -11.38
N THR A 38 -9.88 1.88 -10.66
CA THR A 38 -9.92 1.79 -9.20
C THR A 38 -10.19 0.38 -8.73
N LEU A 39 -11.12 -0.36 -9.34
CA LEU A 39 -11.41 -1.75 -8.95
C LEU A 39 -10.20 -2.66 -9.12
N VAL A 40 -9.50 -2.56 -10.26
CA VAL A 40 -8.27 -3.34 -10.50
C VAL A 40 -7.15 -2.90 -9.56
N LEU A 41 -6.98 -1.59 -9.37
CA LEU A 41 -5.99 -1.04 -8.45
C LEU A 41 -6.26 -1.55 -7.03
N THR A 42 -7.48 -1.44 -6.51
CA THR A 42 -7.84 -1.94 -5.17
C THR A 42 -7.69 -3.45 -5.09
N GLY A 43 -8.12 -4.19 -6.12
CA GLY A 43 -7.97 -5.65 -6.19
C GLY A 43 -6.52 -6.13 -6.17
N VAL A 44 -5.57 -5.32 -6.63
CA VAL A 44 -4.12 -5.62 -6.59
C VAL A 44 -3.48 -5.05 -5.33
N LEU A 45 -3.84 -3.83 -4.95
CA LEU A 45 -3.20 -3.08 -3.88
C LEU A 45 -3.58 -3.62 -2.50
N VAL A 46 -4.83 -4.04 -2.30
CA VAL A 46 -5.29 -4.65 -1.04
C VAL A 46 -4.49 -5.92 -0.71
N PRO A 47 -4.38 -6.93 -1.60
CA PRO A 47 -3.56 -8.09 -1.31
C PRO A 47 -2.07 -7.77 -1.20
N LEU A 48 -1.54 -6.81 -1.96
CA LEU A 48 -0.15 -6.33 -1.80
C LEU A 48 0.10 -5.73 -0.42
N ILE A 49 -0.83 -4.93 0.09
CA ILE A 49 -0.76 -4.36 1.44
C ILE A 49 -0.91 -5.46 2.49
N SER A 50 -1.89 -6.37 2.33
CA SER A 50 -2.09 -7.47 3.26
C SER A 50 -0.90 -8.44 3.31
N LEU A 51 -0.32 -8.79 2.17
CA LEU A 51 0.83 -9.70 2.09
C LEU A 51 2.18 -9.03 2.34
N GLY A 52 2.30 -7.73 2.10
CA GLY A 52 3.55 -6.99 2.30
C GLY A 52 3.60 -6.30 3.66
N ILE A 53 2.64 -5.44 3.95
CA ILE A 53 2.66 -4.58 5.14
C ILE A 53 2.35 -5.38 6.41
N THR A 54 1.40 -6.33 6.37
CA THR A 54 1.04 -7.13 7.56
C THR A 54 2.22 -7.95 8.11
N PRO A 55 2.96 -8.74 7.32
CA PRO A 55 4.12 -9.47 7.84
C PRO A 55 5.30 -8.55 8.18
N VAL A 56 5.52 -7.47 7.42
CA VAL A 56 6.57 -6.48 7.75
C VAL A 56 6.28 -5.80 9.09
N VAL A 57 5.03 -5.44 9.33
CA VAL A 57 4.57 -4.92 10.61
C VAL A 57 4.71 -5.96 11.71
N ALA A 58 4.28 -7.19 11.48
CA ALA A 58 4.39 -8.29 12.45
C ALA A 58 5.86 -8.55 12.83
N TRP A 59 6.76 -8.55 11.84
CA TRP A 59 8.20 -8.70 12.01
C TRP A 59 8.83 -7.52 12.77
N LEU A 60 8.42 -6.29 12.46
CA LEU A 60 8.88 -5.10 13.19
C LEU A 60 8.39 -5.12 14.65
N THR A 61 7.15 -5.54 14.90
CA THR A 61 6.62 -5.65 16.27
C THR A 61 7.23 -6.79 17.06
N SER A 62 7.55 -7.94 16.44
CA SER A 62 8.21 -9.05 17.13
C SER A 62 9.66 -8.70 17.52
N ARG A 63 10.34 -7.87 16.74
CA ARG A 63 11.66 -7.32 17.12
C ARG A 63 11.61 -6.27 18.23
N LEU A 64 10.48 -5.57 18.39
CA LEU A 64 10.29 -4.56 19.44
C LEU A 64 9.85 -5.14 20.78
N HIS A 65 9.31 -6.36 20.82
CA HIS A 65 8.82 -7.03 22.04
C HIS A 65 9.92 -7.75 22.85
N TRP A 66 11.18 -7.63 22.43
CA TRP A 66 12.39 -8.19 23.06
C TRP A 66 13.30 -7.12 23.70
N GLN A 67 12.73 -5.97 24.10
CA GLN A 67 13.32 -5.02 25.04
C GLN A 67 12.31 -4.73 26.15
#